data_AF-A0A7V0P3Q9-F1
#
_entry.id   AF-A0A7V0P3Q9-F1
#
_cell.length_a   1.000
_cell.length_b   1.000
_cell.length_c   1.000
_cell.angle_alpha   90.00
_cell.angle_beta   90.00
_cell.angle_gamma   90.00
#
_symmetry.space_group_name_H-M   'P 1'
#
loop_
_entity.id
_entity.type
_entity.pdbx_description
1 polymer ?
#
loop_
_entity_poly.entity_id
_entity_poly.type
_entity_poly.pdbx_seq_one_letter_code
_entity_poly.pdbx_strand_id
1 'polypeptide(L)'
;RAIRLSLELGYAIEPETLTAIKAMAEAIDIVARERIRDELLKILLFKKPSTGLNLMRKSGLLKRILPELVEGYRKRQNNYHKYTIYRHTMETVDSIDRDPILRLSALFHDIAKPRVRKKISGRWRFFGHAAASAELTREIMMRLKFSNDRITRVTYLITHHMFEYKQELSDRAVRRFIKRVGADNVDDLIALRKADNLAHGWGRDFEKDIEKFKNRIDSQIKKSHPFTISDLAVNGHDVMKILGLAPGPKVGQILNQLLEMVIETPECNQRDRLVKILKDMTGQ
;
A
#
# COMPACT_ATOMS: atom_id res chain seq x y z
N ARG A 1 3.25 -23.67 12.12
CA ARG A 1 4.48 -24.48 12.20
C ARG A 1 4.59 -25.57 11.14
N ALA A 2 3.83 -26.67 11.14
CA ALA A 2 3.98 -27.74 10.12
C ALA A 2 3.96 -27.21 8.67
N ILE A 3 3.00 -26.32 8.34
CA ILE A 3 2.94 -25.62 7.04
C ILE A 3 4.18 -24.75 6.77
N ARG A 4 4.70 -24.06 7.78
CA ARG A 4 5.92 -23.24 7.64
C ARG A 4 7.13 -24.13 7.38
N LEU A 5 7.26 -25.24 8.12
CA LEU A 5 8.34 -26.21 7.97
C LEU A 5 8.31 -26.92 6.61
N SER A 6 7.12 -27.22 6.07
CA SER A 6 7.00 -27.80 4.73
C SER A 6 7.51 -26.84 3.66
N LEU A 7 7.33 -25.53 3.83
CA LEU A 7 7.90 -24.51 2.94
C LEU A 7 9.41 -24.34 3.14
N GLU A 8 9.88 -24.36 4.38
CA GLU A 8 11.30 -24.21 4.74
C GLU A 8 12.16 -25.36 4.23
N LEU A 9 11.70 -26.59 4.43
CA LEU A 9 12.44 -27.80 4.08
C LEU A 9 12.13 -28.31 2.67
N GLY A 10 11.11 -27.75 2.00
CA GLY A 10 10.69 -28.18 0.67
C GLY A 10 9.99 -29.56 0.63
N TYR A 11 9.54 -30.08 1.77
CA TYR A 11 8.84 -31.36 1.85
C TYR A 11 7.31 -31.21 1.80
N ALA A 12 6.63 -32.24 1.32
CA ALA A 12 5.18 -32.36 1.48
C ALA A 12 4.83 -32.74 2.93
N ILE A 13 3.70 -32.22 3.43
CA ILE A 13 3.13 -32.70 4.70
C ILE A 13 2.48 -34.05 4.41
N GLU A 14 2.82 -35.05 5.21
CA GLU A 14 2.25 -36.39 5.14
C GLU A 14 0.70 -36.35 5.34
N PRO A 15 -0.10 -37.17 4.62
CA PRO A 15 -1.55 -36.99 4.54
C PRO A 15 -2.30 -37.10 5.88
N GLU A 16 -1.89 -38.01 6.75
CA GLU A 16 -2.46 -38.27 8.07
C GLU A 16 -2.17 -37.09 9.00
N THR A 17 -0.97 -36.52 8.93
CA THR A 17 -0.57 -35.29 9.60
C THR A 17 -1.41 -34.11 9.12
N LEU A 18 -1.66 -33.99 7.81
CA LEU A 18 -2.52 -32.93 7.27
C LEU A 18 -3.98 -33.10 7.73
N THR A 19 -4.45 -34.35 7.83
CA THR A 19 -5.78 -34.69 8.35
C THR A 19 -5.90 -34.32 9.83
N ALA A 20 -4.88 -34.62 10.63
CA ALA A 20 -4.80 -34.23 12.03
C ALA A 20 -4.81 -32.69 12.19
N ILE A 21 -4.04 -31.96 11.38
CA ILE A 21 -4.06 -30.48 11.38
C ILE A 21 -5.46 -29.95 11.09
N LYS A 22 -6.19 -30.56 10.14
CA LYS A 22 -7.56 -30.15 9.80
C LYS A 22 -8.54 -30.42 10.94
N ALA A 23 -8.45 -31.60 11.56
CA ALA A 23 -9.29 -31.97 12.70
C ALA A 23 -9.04 -31.04 13.91
N MET A 24 -7.79 -30.64 14.13
CA MET A 24 -7.38 -29.78 15.25
C MET A 24 -7.35 -28.28 14.91
N ALA A 25 -7.85 -27.86 13.75
CA ALA A 25 -7.71 -26.49 13.29
C ALA A 25 -8.29 -25.47 14.30
N GLU A 26 -9.30 -25.86 15.08
CA GLU A 26 -9.92 -25.03 16.12
C GLU A 26 -9.06 -24.74 17.33
N ALA A 27 -8.10 -25.62 17.63
CA ALA A 27 -7.14 -25.39 18.71
C ALA A 27 -6.27 -24.14 18.45
N ILE A 28 -6.27 -23.59 17.23
CA ILE A 28 -5.62 -22.32 16.94
C ILE A 28 -6.24 -21.14 17.71
N ASP A 29 -7.50 -21.23 18.11
CA ASP A 29 -8.22 -20.11 18.72
C ASP A 29 -7.75 -19.80 20.15
N ILE A 30 -7.17 -20.79 20.84
CA ILE A 30 -6.54 -20.63 22.16
C ILE A 30 -5.06 -20.20 22.06
N VAL A 31 -4.49 -20.12 20.85
CA VAL A 31 -3.09 -19.70 20.65
C VAL A 31 -3.01 -18.18 20.65
N ALA A 32 -2.04 -17.63 21.39
CA ALA A 32 -1.76 -16.19 21.42
C ALA A 32 -1.62 -15.59 20.01
N ARG A 33 -2.24 -14.43 19.78
CA ARG A 33 -2.34 -13.80 18.48
C ARG A 33 -0.97 -13.40 17.92
N GLU A 34 -0.04 -13.01 18.79
CA GLU A 34 1.35 -12.70 18.48
C GLU A 34 2.09 -13.92 17.91
N ARG A 35 1.85 -15.12 18.46
CA ARG A 35 2.47 -16.35 17.94
C ARG A 35 1.93 -16.71 16.55
N ILE A 36 0.63 -16.49 16.33
CA ILE A 36 0.00 -16.67 15.02
C ILE A 36 0.57 -15.65 14.02
N ARG A 37 0.65 -14.38 14.41
CA ARG A 37 1.26 -13.28 13.65
C ARG A 37 2.68 -13.62 13.21
N ASP A 38 3.51 -14.09 14.13
CA ASP A 38 4.93 -14.36 13.85
C ASP A 38 5.10 -15.54 12.90
N GLU A 39 4.29 -16.59 13.02
CA GLU A 39 4.30 -17.71 12.05
C GLU A 39 3.76 -17.31 10.68
N LEU A 40 2.72 -16.45 10.63
CA LEU A 40 2.20 -15.90 9.38
C LEU A 40 3.26 -15.06 8.67
N LEU A 41 3.96 -14.18 9.37
CA LEU A 41 5.06 -13.38 8.82
C LEU A 41 6.17 -14.27 8.24
N LYS A 42 6.59 -15.30 8.96
CA LYS A 42 7.59 -16.25 8.44
C LYS A 42 7.13 -16.93 7.16
N ILE A 43 5.85 -17.31 7.07
CA ILE A 43 5.28 -17.87 5.83
C ILE A 43 5.33 -16.86 4.69
N LEU A 44 5.03 -15.58 4.96
CA LEU A 44 5.02 -14.50 3.98
C LEU A 44 6.41 -14.17 3.41
N LEU A 45 7.48 -14.52 4.10
CA LEU A 45 8.85 -14.24 3.67
C LEU A 45 9.48 -15.33 2.79
N PHE A 46 8.76 -16.43 2.50
CA PHE A 46 9.24 -17.40 1.52
C PHE A 46 9.14 -16.89 0.08
N LYS A 47 9.80 -17.57 -0.86
CA LYS A 47 9.72 -17.25 -2.30
C LYS A 47 8.28 -17.37 -2.85
N LYS A 48 7.53 -18.38 -2.40
CA LYS A 48 6.13 -18.62 -2.79
C LYS A 48 5.20 -18.80 -1.59
N PRO A 49 4.88 -17.73 -0.83
CA PRO A 49 3.98 -17.82 0.32
C PRO A 49 2.60 -18.35 -0.03
N SER A 50 2.15 -18.17 -1.28
CA SER A 50 0.88 -18.71 -1.76
C SER A 50 0.74 -20.20 -1.50
N THR A 51 1.83 -20.98 -1.52
CA THR A 51 1.83 -22.42 -1.21
C THR A 51 1.38 -22.66 0.23
N GLY A 52 1.96 -21.93 1.18
CA GLY A 52 1.62 -22.02 2.60
C GLY A 52 0.21 -21.52 2.88
N LEU A 53 -0.17 -20.37 2.29
CA LEU A 53 -1.52 -19.81 2.42
C LEU A 53 -2.59 -20.77 1.87
N ASN A 54 -2.30 -21.46 0.77
CA ASN A 54 -3.18 -22.49 0.21
C ASN A 54 -3.30 -23.72 1.11
N LEU A 55 -2.22 -24.15 1.77
CA LEU A 55 -2.27 -25.22 2.79
C LEU A 55 -3.10 -24.78 4.00
N MET A 56 -2.95 -23.53 4.46
CA MET A 56 -3.78 -22.96 5.54
C MET A 56 -5.25 -22.93 5.15
N ARG A 57 -5.56 -22.60 3.88
CA ARG A 57 -6.94 -22.64 3.37
C ARG A 57 -7.49 -24.06 3.33
N LYS A 58 -6.73 -25.03 2.81
CA LYS A 58 -7.14 -26.45 2.71
C LYS A 58 -7.36 -27.10 4.08
N SER A 59 -6.52 -26.76 5.06
CA SER A 59 -6.62 -27.27 6.43
C SER A 59 -7.68 -26.56 7.28
N GLY A 60 -8.26 -25.45 6.81
CA GLY A 60 -9.24 -24.66 7.57
C GLY A 60 -8.64 -23.64 8.54
N LEU A 61 -7.31 -23.65 8.76
CA LEU A 61 -6.61 -22.66 9.58
C LEU A 61 -6.84 -21.23 9.08
N LEU A 62 -6.85 -21.02 7.75
CA LEU A 62 -7.05 -19.68 7.19
C LEU A 62 -8.44 -19.12 7.54
N LYS A 63 -9.48 -19.97 7.61
CA LYS A 63 -10.84 -19.56 7.98
C LYS A 63 -10.89 -19.03 9.42
N ARG A 64 -10.02 -19.51 10.31
CA ARG A 64 -9.97 -19.07 11.71
C ARG A 64 -9.06 -17.86 11.93
N ILE A 65 -7.96 -17.77 11.16
CA ILE A 65 -6.95 -16.72 11.35
C ILE A 65 -7.24 -15.46 10.52
N LEU A 66 -7.62 -15.64 9.25
CA LEU A 66 -7.92 -14.59 8.27
C LEU A 66 -9.19 -14.95 7.47
N PRO A 67 -10.37 -15.04 8.11
CA PRO A 67 -11.63 -15.34 7.43
C PRO A 67 -11.91 -14.40 6.25
N GLU A 68 -11.47 -13.15 6.35
CA GLU A 68 -11.65 -12.10 5.33
C GLU A 68 -10.97 -12.47 4.01
N LEU A 69 -9.80 -13.14 4.07
CA LEU A 69 -9.12 -13.60 2.87
C LEU A 69 -9.89 -14.73 2.18
N VAL A 70 -10.58 -15.57 2.95
CA VAL A 70 -11.43 -16.66 2.44
C VAL A 70 -12.65 -16.12 1.69
N GLU A 71 -13.15 -14.93 2.05
CA GLU A 71 -14.30 -14.30 1.36
C GLU A 71 -14.04 -14.07 -0.14
N GLY A 72 -12.78 -13.90 -0.55
CA GLY A 72 -12.37 -13.76 -1.95
C GLY A 72 -12.20 -15.08 -2.70
N TYR A 73 -12.26 -16.22 -2.02
CA TYR A 73 -12.02 -17.53 -2.62
C TYR A 73 -13.10 -17.87 -3.64
N ARG A 74 -12.67 -18.25 -4.85
CA ARG A 74 -13.54 -18.55 -6.01
C ARG A 74 -14.45 -17.38 -6.47
N LYS A 75 -14.31 -16.17 -5.91
CA LYS A 75 -15.06 -14.99 -6.38
C LYS A 75 -14.37 -14.36 -7.60
N ARG A 76 -15.08 -14.33 -8.73
CA ARG A 76 -14.61 -13.65 -9.95
C ARG A 76 -14.48 -12.13 -9.76
N GLN A 77 -13.49 -11.57 -10.44
CA GLN A 77 -13.23 -10.14 -10.58
C GLN A 77 -13.93 -9.57 -11.82
N ASN A 78 -13.47 -8.42 -12.30
CA ASN A 78 -13.86 -7.85 -13.59
C ASN A 78 -13.03 -8.46 -14.75
N ASN A 79 -13.37 -8.10 -15.99
CA ASN A 79 -12.76 -8.67 -17.20
C ASN A 79 -11.27 -8.32 -17.38
N TYR A 80 -10.73 -7.36 -16.61
CA TYR A 80 -9.31 -7.03 -16.64
C TYR A 80 -8.45 -8.01 -15.84
N HIS A 81 -9.06 -8.96 -15.11
CA HIS A 81 -8.35 -9.91 -14.27
C HIS A 81 -8.64 -11.33 -14.75
N LYS A 82 -7.58 -12.08 -15.06
CA LYS A 82 -7.67 -13.51 -15.40
C LYS A 82 -8.08 -14.35 -14.18
N TYR A 83 -7.72 -13.90 -12.99
CA TYR A 83 -7.85 -14.66 -11.76
C TYR A 83 -9.02 -14.19 -10.87
N THR A 84 -9.49 -15.11 -10.01
CA THR A 84 -10.40 -14.76 -8.90
C THR A 84 -9.71 -13.86 -7.90
N ILE A 85 -10.47 -13.20 -7.01
CA ILE A 85 -9.92 -12.27 -6.01
C ILE A 85 -8.81 -12.95 -5.20
N TYR A 86 -9.10 -14.10 -4.59
CA TYR A 86 -8.09 -14.82 -3.80
C TYR A 86 -6.86 -15.22 -4.61
N ARG A 87 -7.05 -15.76 -5.83
CA ARG A 87 -5.91 -16.18 -6.65
C ARG A 87 -5.05 -14.98 -7.05
N HIS A 88 -5.67 -13.87 -7.45
CA HIS A 88 -4.96 -12.63 -7.74
C HIS A 88 -4.10 -12.20 -6.56
N THR A 89 -4.65 -12.14 -5.33
CA THR A 89 -3.87 -11.85 -4.12
C THR A 89 -2.68 -12.80 -3.93
N MET A 90 -2.85 -14.10 -4.17
CA MET A 90 -1.75 -15.06 -4.07
C MET A 90 -0.63 -14.78 -5.08
N GLU A 91 -0.99 -14.46 -6.33
CA GLU A 91 -0.03 -14.14 -7.39
C GLU A 91 0.68 -12.80 -7.10
N THR A 92 -0.04 -11.80 -6.56
CA THR A 92 0.54 -10.52 -6.12
C THR A 92 1.54 -10.73 -5.00
N VAL A 93 1.16 -11.51 -3.97
CA VAL A 93 2.07 -11.81 -2.84
C VAL A 93 3.30 -12.56 -3.33
N ASP A 94 3.19 -13.52 -4.24
CA ASP A 94 4.35 -14.26 -4.77
C ASP A 94 5.29 -13.38 -5.62
N SER A 95 4.77 -12.31 -6.21
CA SER A 95 5.47 -11.47 -7.19
C SER A 95 6.19 -10.26 -6.60
N ILE A 96 5.96 -9.94 -5.33
CA ILE A 96 6.56 -8.78 -4.66
C ILE A 96 7.81 -9.17 -3.86
N ASP A 97 8.66 -8.20 -3.51
CA ASP A 97 9.86 -8.43 -2.72
C ASP A 97 9.58 -9.05 -1.34
N ARG A 98 10.58 -9.70 -0.76
CA ARG A 98 10.48 -10.41 0.53
C ARG A 98 10.68 -9.46 1.71
N ASP A 99 9.99 -8.33 1.65
CA ASP A 99 9.91 -7.38 2.75
C ASP A 99 8.60 -7.59 3.51
N PRO A 100 8.59 -7.60 4.86
CA PRO A 100 7.37 -7.80 5.65
C PRO A 100 6.26 -6.78 5.35
N ILE A 101 6.58 -5.50 5.14
CA ILE A 101 5.60 -4.46 4.83
C ILE A 101 5.00 -4.74 3.45
N LEU A 102 5.84 -4.94 2.44
CA LEU A 102 5.39 -5.19 1.06
C LEU A 102 4.55 -6.47 0.97
N ARG A 103 4.95 -7.55 1.65
CA ARG A 103 4.19 -8.82 1.65
C ARG A 103 2.84 -8.68 2.35
N LEU A 104 2.75 -7.93 3.45
CA LEU A 104 1.48 -7.64 4.11
C LEU A 104 0.58 -6.75 3.25
N SER A 105 1.15 -5.70 2.64
CA SER A 105 0.41 -4.83 1.71
C SER A 105 -0.11 -5.60 0.51
N ALA A 106 0.70 -6.47 -0.10
CA ALA A 106 0.27 -7.35 -1.18
C ALA A 106 -0.82 -8.35 -0.74
N LEU A 107 -0.72 -8.90 0.46
CA LEU A 107 -1.73 -9.83 0.99
C LEU A 107 -3.09 -9.15 1.19
N PHE A 108 -3.08 -7.87 1.56
CA PHE A 108 -4.29 -7.18 2.01
C PHE A 108 -4.82 -6.08 1.07
N HIS A 109 -4.10 -5.67 0.02
CA HIS A 109 -4.49 -4.52 -0.83
C HIS A 109 -5.92 -4.60 -1.36
N ASP A 110 -6.41 -5.81 -1.63
CA ASP A 110 -7.72 -6.10 -2.21
C ASP A 110 -8.66 -6.89 -1.30
N ILE A 111 -8.32 -7.02 -0.02
CA ILE A 111 -9.06 -7.89 0.90
C ILE A 111 -10.53 -7.50 1.06
N ALA A 112 -10.89 -6.22 0.86
CA ALA A 112 -12.27 -5.75 0.92
C ALA A 112 -13.03 -5.82 -0.41
N LYS A 113 -12.39 -6.16 -1.56
CA LYS A 113 -13.08 -6.33 -2.85
C LYS A 113 -14.36 -7.18 -2.75
N PRO A 114 -14.39 -8.32 -2.04
CA PRO A 114 -15.60 -9.12 -1.87
C PRO A 114 -16.77 -8.38 -1.22
N ARG A 115 -16.50 -7.41 -0.34
CA ARG A 115 -17.48 -6.67 0.47
C ARG A 115 -18.03 -5.44 -0.25
N VAL A 116 -17.23 -4.81 -1.13
CA VAL A 116 -17.62 -3.62 -1.90
C VAL A 116 -18.05 -3.92 -3.35
N ARG A 117 -18.13 -5.20 -3.70
CA ARG A 117 -18.42 -5.65 -5.07
C ARG A 117 -19.86 -5.32 -5.48
N LYS A 118 -20.03 -4.54 -6.55
CA LYS A 118 -21.34 -4.22 -7.16
C LYS A 118 -21.36 -4.65 -8.63
N LYS A 119 -22.51 -5.13 -9.12
CA LYS A 119 -22.71 -5.47 -10.55
C LYS A 119 -23.42 -4.30 -11.23
N ILE A 120 -22.76 -3.67 -12.20
CA ILE A 120 -23.30 -2.54 -12.98
C ILE A 120 -23.16 -2.87 -14.46
N SER A 121 -24.26 -2.86 -15.19
CA SER A 121 -24.31 -3.18 -16.63
C SER A 121 -23.60 -4.51 -16.96
N GLY A 122 -23.87 -5.56 -16.16
CA GLY A 122 -23.27 -6.88 -16.32
C GLY A 122 -21.83 -7.03 -15.82
N ARG A 123 -21.14 -5.94 -15.47
CA ARG A 123 -19.72 -5.94 -15.06
C ARG A 123 -19.57 -5.73 -13.56
N TRP A 124 -18.62 -6.44 -12.95
CA TRP A 124 -18.25 -6.22 -11.55
C TRP A 124 -17.42 -4.94 -11.40
N ARG A 125 -17.80 -4.12 -10.42
CA ARG A 125 -17.12 -2.88 -10.02
C ARG A 125 -16.80 -2.94 -8.52
N PHE A 126 -15.71 -2.27 -8.13
CA PHE A 126 -15.14 -2.30 -6.77
C PHE A 126 -14.77 -0.87 -6.35
N PHE A 127 -15.76 0.03 -6.32
CA PHE A 127 -15.53 1.42 -5.96
C PHE A 127 -15.08 1.53 -4.50
N GLY A 128 -14.08 2.37 -4.24
CA GLY A 128 -13.55 2.58 -2.89
C GLY A 128 -12.85 1.37 -2.27
N HIS A 129 -12.53 0.31 -3.03
CA HIS A 129 -11.93 -0.89 -2.47
C HIS A 129 -10.60 -0.62 -1.76
N ALA A 130 -9.76 0.29 -2.26
CA ALA A 130 -8.49 0.61 -1.61
C ALA A 130 -8.68 1.14 -0.18
N ALA A 131 -9.58 2.11 0.01
CA ALA A 131 -9.90 2.64 1.33
C ALA A 131 -10.57 1.59 2.23
N ALA A 132 -11.52 0.81 1.69
CA ALA A 132 -12.18 -0.26 2.44
C ALA A 132 -11.19 -1.38 2.84
N SER A 133 -10.24 -1.72 1.97
CA SER A 133 -9.19 -2.70 2.25
C SER A 133 -8.24 -2.18 3.31
N ALA A 134 -7.86 -0.90 3.28
CA ALA A 134 -7.01 -0.30 4.31
C ALA A 134 -7.68 -0.34 5.68
N GLU A 135 -8.98 -0.03 5.76
CA GLU A 135 -9.73 -0.10 7.01
C GLU A 135 -9.82 -1.54 7.54
N LEU A 136 -10.23 -2.48 6.68
CA LEU A 136 -10.29 -3.89 7.06
C LEU A 136 -8.91 -4.44 7.45
N THR A 137 -7.84 -3.97 6.81
CA THR A 137 -6.47 -4.35 7.16
C THR A 137 -6.09 -3.86 8.55
N ARG A 138 -6.48 -2.63 8.91
CA ARG A 138 -6.26 -2.09 10.26
C ARG A 138 -6.90 -2.98 11.31
N GLU A 139 -8.17 -3.35 11.12
CA GLU A 139 -8.90 -4.26 12.02
C GLU A 139 -8.18 -5.61 12.16
N ILE A 140 -7.80 -6.23 11.03
CA ILE A 140 -7.09 -7.51 11.00
C ILE A 140 -5.75 -7.42 11.74
N MET A 141 -4.97 -6.37 11.47
CA MET A 141 -3.64 -6.24 12.04
C MET A 141 -3.67 -5.88 13.53
N MET A 142 -4.67 -5.10 13.98
CA MET A 142 -4.93 -4.90 15.41
C MET A 142 -5.32 -6.21 16.11
N ARG A 143 -6.18 -7.02 15.49
CA ARG A 143 -6.55 -8.36 15.99
C ARG A 143 -5.35 -9.29 16.10
N LEU A 144 -4.40 -9.19 15.17
CA LEU A 144 -3.14 -9.94 15.17
C LEU A 144 -2.03 -9.26 15.98
N LYS A 145 -2.32 -8.19 16.71
CA LYS A 145 -1.39 -7.52 17.63
C LYS A 145 -0.11 -7.02 16.96
N PHE A 146 -0.22 -6.48 15.74
CA PHE A 146 0.89 -5.75 15.11
C PHE A 146 1.14 -4.39 15.77
N SER A 147 2.36 -3.84 15.62
CA SER A 147 2.66 -2.48 16.10
C SER A 147 1.92 -1.42 15.30
N ASN A 148 1.60 -0.29 15.93
CA ASN A 148 0.92 0.84 15.29
C ASN A 148 1.70 1.40 14.08
N ASP A 149 3.02 1.45 14.18
CA ASP A 149 3.89 1.86 13.08
C ASP A 149 3.70 0.97 11.84
N ARG A 150 3.74 -0.36 12.03
CA ARG A 150 3.55 -1.31 10.95
C ARG A 150 2.14 -1.25 10.36
N ILE A 151 1.13 -1.10 11.19
CA ILE A 151 -0.27 -0.91 10.76
C ILE A 151 -0.37 0.34 9.90
N THR A 152 0.20 1.45 10.35
CA THR A 152 0.19 2.73 9.62
C THR A 152 0.86 2.58 8.26
N ARG A 153 2.08 2.01 8.19
CA ARG A 153 2.79 1.83 6.92
C ARG A 153 2.04 0.93 5.94
N VAL A 154 1.57 -0.24 6.40
CA VAL A 154 0.85 -1.19 5.53
C VAL A 154 -0.46 -0.59 5.02
N THR A 155 -1.26 0.02 5.90
CA THR A 155 -2.54 0.63 5.51
C THR A 155 -2.34 1.85 4.60
N TYR A 156 -1.26 2.60 4.77
CA TYR A 156 -0.89 3.70 3.89
C TYR A 156 -0.64 3.22 2.46
N LEU A 157 0.20 2.18 2.29
CA LEU A 157 0.48 1.61 0.97
C LEU A 157 -0.81 1.07 0.31
N ILE A 158 -1.66 0.39 1.08
CA ILE A 158 -2.95 -0.12 0.58
C ILE A 158 -3.89 1.03 0.19
N THR A 159 -3.89 2.14 0.90
CA THR A 159 -4.75 3.28 0.55
C THR A 159 -4.34 3.89 -0.79
N HIS A 160 -3.04 3.91 -1.08
CA HIS A 160 -2.46 4.63 -2.23
C HIS A 160 -2.02 3.72 -3.39
N HIS A 161 -2.22 2.39 -3.30
CA HIS A 161 -1.73 1.44 -4.31
C HIS A 161 -2.34 1.64 -5.71
N MET A 162 -3.51 2.27 -5.79
CA MET A 162 -4.16 2.61 -7.06
C MET A 162 -3.73 4.00 -7.54
N PHE A 163 -2.94 4.03 -8.61
CA PHE A 163 -2.60 5.27 -9.32
C PHE A 163 -2.46 5.05 -10.82
N GLU A 164 -2.63 6.14 -11.57
CA GLU A 164 -2.48 6.19 -13.01
C GLU A 164 -1.02 6.48 -13.39
N TYR A 165 -0.51 5.74 -14.36
CA TYR A 165 0.86 5.89 -14.87
C TYR A 165 0.97 5.69 -16.39
N LYS A 166 -0.11 5.25 -17.05
CA LYS A 166 -0.13 4.93 -18.49
C LYS A 166 -0.33 6.14 -19.40
N GLN A 167 -0.85 7.23 -18.84
CA GLN A 167 -1.03 8.47 -19.58
C GLN A 167 0.22 9.33 -19.48
N GLU A 168 0.49 10.15 -20.48
CA GLU A 168 1.53 11.18 -20.37
C GLU A 168 1.12 12.21 -19.32
N LEU A 169 1.54 11.97 -18.08
CA LEU A 169 1.36 12.90 -16.98
C LEU A 169 2.25 14.12 -17.20
N SER A 170 1.82 15.32 -16.81
CA SER A 170 2.73 16.47 -16.76
C SER A 170 3.71 16.34 -15.59
N ASP A 171 4.85 17.04 -15.62
CA ASP A 171 5.78 17.06 -14.49
C ASP A 171 5.12 17.59 -13.21
N ARG A 172 4.18 18.54 -13.35
CA ARG A 172 3.29 19.00 -12.28
C ARG A 172 2.52 17.84 -11.66
N ALA A 173 1.90 16.97 -12.48
CA ALA A 173 1.16 15.83 -11.98
C ALA A 173 2.06 14.82 -11.26
N VAL A 174 3.30 14.62 -11.74
CA VAL A 174 4.31 13.79 -11.07
C VAL A 174 4.70 14.36 -9.70
N ARG A 175 4.97 15.67 -9.60
CA ARG A 175 5.28 16.31 -8.30
C ARG A 175 4.11 16.24 -7.32
N ARG A 176 2.88 16.45 -7.80
CA ARG A 176 1.66 16.26 -6.99
C ARG A 176 1.52 14.83 -6.51
N PHE A 177 1.86 13.84 -7.33
CA PHE A 177 1.90 12.44 -6.91
C PHE A 177 2.90 12.24 -5.78
N ILE A 178 4.15 12.67 -5.94
CA ILE A 178 5.22 12.54 -4.92
C ILE A 178 4.81 13.21 -3.62
N LYS A 179 4.31 14.45 -3.66
CA LYS A 179 3.80 15.16 -2.47
C LYS A 179 2.73 14.37 -1.75
N ARG A 180 1.74 13.87 -2.50
CA ARG A 180 0.58 13.16 -1.94
C ARG A 180 1.00 11.86 -1.26
N VAL A 181 1.91 11.11 -1.87
CA VAL A 181 2.32 9.79 -1.37
C VAL A 181 3.53 9.84 -0.44
N GLY A 182 4.25 10.96 -0.40
CA GLY A 182 5.54 11.08 0.27
C GLY A 182 6.66 10.37 -0.49
N ALA A 183 7.82 11.02 -0.64
CA ALA A 183 8.96 10.49 -1.38
C ALA A 183 9.39 9.10 -0.88
N ASP A 184 9.42 8.90 0.44
CA ASP A 184 9.85 7.64 1.08
C ASP A 184 8.89 6.45 0.85
N ASN A 185 7.68 6.68 0.31
CA ASN A 185 6.73 5.60 -0.01
C ASN A 185 6.73 5.26 -1.51
N VAL A 186 7.40 6.05 -2.36
CA VAL A 186 7.28 5.91 -3.81
C VAL A 186 7.73 4.53 -4.27
N ASP A 187 8.93 4.10 -3.87
CA ASP A 187 9.49 2.83 -4.35
C ASP A 187 8.63 1.64 -3.91
N ASP A 188 8.14 1.65 -2.67
CA ASP A 188 7.20 0.64 -2.16
C ASP A 188 5.87 0.61 -2.93
N LEU A 189 5.30 1.78 -3.25
CA LEU A 189 4.08 1.87 -4.04
C LEU A 189 4.28 1.40 -5.47
N ILE A 190 5.42 1.72 -6.09
CA ILE A 190 5.79 1.25 -7.42
C ILE A 190 5.96 -0.28 -7.40
N ALA A 191 6.65 -0.83 -6.40
CA ALA A 191 6.82 -2.27 -6.24
C ALA A 191 5.48 -3.00 -6.06
N LEU A 192 4.60 -2.48 -5.19
CA LEU A 192 3.26 -3.02 -4.99
C LEU A 192 2.42 -2.97 -6.26
N ARG A 193 2.46 -1.84 -6.99
CA ARG A 193 1.72 -1.67 -8.24
C ARG A 193 2.25 -2.57 -9.36
N LYS A 194 3.56 -2.79 -9.44
CA LYS A 194 4.18 -3.75 -10.38
C LYS A 194 3.69 -5.17 -10.10
N ALA A 195 3.72 -5.60 -8.84
CA ALA A 195 3.25 -6.93 -8.45
C ALA A 195 1.75 -7.14 -8.72
N ASP A 196 0.92 -6.14 -8.41
CA ASP A 196 -0.53 -6.13 -8.69
C ASP A 196 -0.83 -6.27 -10.19
N ASN A 197 -0.18 -5.46 -11.03
CA ASN A 197 -0.36 -5.53 -12.48
C ASN A 197 0.09 -6.88 -13.06
N LEU A 198 1.19 -7.45 -12.56
CA LEU A 198 1.65 -8.78 -12.98
C LEU A 198 0.60 -9.86 -12.64
N ALA A 199 -0.03 -9.74 -11.47
CA ALA A 199 -1.08 -10.64 -11.00
C ALA A 199 -2.43 -10.49 -11.74
N HIS A 200 -2.56 -9.57 -12.70
CA HIS A 200 -3.72 -9.57 -13.61
C HIS A 200 -3.68 -10.76 -14.58
N GLY A 201 -2.49 -11.26 -14.93
CA GLY A 201 -2.30 -12.48 -15.73
C GLY A 201 -2.43 -12.33 -17.25
N TRP A 202 -2.36 -11.10 -17.78
CA TRP A 202 -2.53 -10.78 -19.21
C TRP A 202 -1.24 -10.41 -19.96
N GLY A 203 -0.09 -10.31 -19.27
CA GLY A 203 1.19 -9.95 -19.89
C GLY A 203 1.99 -8.95 -19.06
N ARG A 204 3.07 -8.42 -19.64
CA ARG A 204 4.02 -7.49 -19.00
C ARG A 204 4.08 -6.12 -19.67
N ASP A 205 3.14 -5.79 -20.54
CA ASP A 205 3.14 -4.53 -21.31
C ASP A 205 3.18 -3.27 -20.42
N PHE A 206 2.67 -3.39 -19.18
CA PHE A 206 2.72 -2.32 -18.19
C PHE A 206 4.13 -1.96 -17.71
N GLU A 207 5.11 -2.86 -17.83
CA GLU A 207 6.46 -2.70 -17.26
C GLU A 207 7.17 -1.49 -17.86
N LYS A 208 7.02 -1.26 -19.18
CA LYS A 208 7.61 -0.10 -19.84
C LYS A 208 7.01 1.21 -19.33
N ASP A 209 5.69 1.26 -19.16
CA ASP A 209 4.99 2.47 -18.73
C ASP A 209 5.30 2.82 -17.27
N ILE A 210 5.27 1.82 -16.38
CA ILE A 210 5.59 2.04 -14.97
C ILE A 210 7.06 2.40 -14.76
N GLU A 211 7.97 1.86 -15.58
CA GLU A 211 9.39 2.22 -15.52
C GLU A 211 9.66 3.64 -16.03
N LYS A 212 9.00 4.05 -17.11
CA LYS A 212 9.01 5.46 -17.54
C LYS A 212 8.50 6.38 -16.44
N PHE A 213 7.40 6.01 -15.79
CA PHE A 213 6.85 6.80 -14.69
C PHE A 213 7.82 6.88 -13.51
N LYS A 214 8.44 5.76 -13.10
CA LYS A 214 9.47 5.73 -12.06
C LYS A 214 10.65 6.65 -12.39
N ASN A 215 11.20 6.55 -13.59
CA ASN A 215 12.31 7.40 -14.03
C ASN A 215 11.98 8.90 -13.97
N ARG A 216 10.73 9.26 -14.27
CA ARG A 216 10.27 10.64 -14.14
C ARG A 216 10.15 11.08 -12.68
N ILE A 217 9.66 10.22 -11.80
CA ILE A 217 9.65 10.49 -10.35
C ILE A 217 11.09 10.70 -9.86
N ASP A 218 12.01 9.79 -10.17
CA ASP A 218 13.40 9.86 -9.76
C ASP A 218 14.06 11.15 -10.27
N SER A 219 13.74 11.58 -11.49
CA SER A 219 14.19 12.87 -12.04
C SER A 219 13.65 14.08 -11.26
N GLN A 220 12.36 14.07 -10.87
CA GLN A 220 11.79 15.15 -10.06
C GLN A 220 12.38 15.17 -8.64
N ILE A 221 12.69 14.02 -8.05
CA ILE A 221 13.33 13.90 -6.73
C ILE A 221 14.78 14.38 -6.79
N LYS A 222 15.57 13.94 -7.79
CA LYS A 222 16.97 14.34 -7.97
C LYS A 222 17.14 15.85 -8.15
N LYS A 223 16.17 16.52 -8.77
CA LYS A 223 16.14 17.98 -8.90
C LYS A 223 15.92 18.71 -7.57
N SER A 224 15.81 18.00 -6.44
CA SER A 224 15.60 18.55 -5.10
C SER A 224 14.42 19.53 -5.03
N HIS A 225 13.37 19.23 -5.80
CA HIS A 225 12.15 20.01 -5.70
C HIS A 225 11.51 19.82 -4.32
N PRO A 226 10.87 20.86 -3.77
CA PRO A 226 10.23 20.76 -2.48
C PRO A 226 8.95 19.94 -2.54
N PHE A 227 8.85 18.91 -1.71
CA PHE A 227 7.69 18.05 -1.58
C PHE A 227 7.04 18.13 -0.20
N THR A 228 7.75 18.69 0.76
CA THR A 228 7.34 18.85 2.16
C THR A 228 7.52 20.30 2.60
N ILE A 229 6.91 20.66 3.73
CA ILE A 229 7.05 22.01 4.31
C ILE A 229 8.51 22.31 4.65
N SER A 230 9.27 21.30 5.10
CA SER A 230 10.69 21.43 5.44
C SER A 230 11.57 21.75 4.24
N ASP A 231 11.09 21.52 3.01
CA ASP A 231 11.85 21.81 1.79
C ASP A 231 11.67 23.26 1.32
N LEU A 232 10.75 24.03 1.92
CA LEU A 232 10.54 25.43 1.57
C LEU A 232 11.74 26.30 1.98
N ALA A 233 12.07 27.28 1.15
CA ALA A 233 13.12 28.26 1.43
C ALA A 233 12.76 29.26 2.56
N VAL A 234 11.54 29.15 3.10
CA VAL A 234 11.04 29.86 4.28
C VAL A 234 10.43 28.87 5.25
N ASN A 235 10.47 29.19 6.54
CA ASN A 235 9.94 28.34 7.60
C ASN A 235 8.84 29.05 8.42
N GLY A 236 8.32 28.39 9.46
CA GLY A 236 7.29 28.97 10.32
C GLY A 236 7.72 30.25 11.03
N HIS A 237 8.99 30.39 11.39
CA HIS A 237 9.51 31.62 12.01
C HIS A 237 9.47 32.80 11.04
N ASP A 238 9.84 32.57 9.78
CA ASP A 238 9.76 33.59 8.73
C ASP A 238 8.31 34.07 8.55
N VAL A 239 7.36 33.12 8.45
CA VAL A 239 5.92 33.43 8.30
C VAL A 239 5.40 34.23 9.48
N MET A 240 5.71 33.82 10.72
CA MET A 240 5.30 34.55 11.93
C MET A 240 5.86 35.97 11.96
N LYS A 241 7.15 36.13 11.66
CA LYS A 241 7.83 37.43 11.67
C LYS A 241 7.30 38.38 10.60
N ILE A 242 7.08 37.90 9.38
CA ILE A 242 6.65 38.74 8.25
C ILE A 242 5.19 39.14 8.37
N LEU A 243 4.33 38.22 8.81
CA LEU A 243 2.88 38.44 8.88
C LEU A 243 2.40 38.94 10.25
N GLY A 244 3.30 39.08 11.23
CA GLY A 244 2.93 39.45 12.60
C GLY A 244 2.01 38.43 13.28
N LEU A 245 2.15 37.14 12.96
CA LEU A 245 1.29 36.09 13.49
C LEU A 245 1.90 35.44 14.73
N ALA A 246 1.05 35.14 15.72
CA ALA A 246 1.41 34.26 16.82
C ALA A 246 1.53 32.78 16.34
N PRO A 247 2.27 31.93 17.08
CA PRO A 247 2.33 30.50 16.79
C PRO A 247 0.94 29.87 16.77
N GLY A 248 0.60 29.13 15.70
CA GLY A 248 -0.70 28.45 15.62
C GLY A 248 -0.99 27.81 14.25
N PRO A 249 -2.15 27.16 14.09
CA PRO A 249 -2.53 26.42 12.89
C PRO A 249 -2.47 27.25 11.60
N LYS A 250 -2.73 28.56 11.70
CA LYS A 250 -2.68 29.50 10.57
C LYS A 250 -1.30 29.57 9.90
N VAL A 251 -0.21 29.44 10.68
CA VAL A 251 1.16 29.40 10.13
C VAL A 251 1.34 28.17 9.24
N GLY A 252 0.89 27.00 9.70
CA GLY A 252 0.94 25.76 8.95
C GLY A 252 0.08 25.81 7.68
N GLN A 253 -1.09 26.45 7.74
CA GLN A 253 -1.95 26.65 6.56
C GLN A 253 -1.25 27.49 5.48
N ILE A 254 -0.55 28.56 5.87
CA ILE A 254 0.18 29.43 4.95
C ILE A 254 1.39 28.70 4.35
N LEU A 255 2.16 27.97 5.16
CA LEU A 255 3.25 27.12 4.65
C LEU A 255 2.74 26.08 3.65
N ASN A 256 1.56 25.49 3.90
CA ASN A 256 0.93 24.58 2.94
C ASN A 256 0.51 25.28 1.64
N GLN A 257 -0.02 26.51 1.71
CA GLN A 257 -0.35 27.30 0.51
C GLN A 257 0.89 27.62 -0.31
N LEU A 258 1.99 28.03 0.34
CA LEU A 258 3.28 28.23 -0.32
C LEU A 258 3.77 26.91 -0.96
N LEU A 259 3.71 25.80 -0.24
CA LEU A 259 4.08 24.49 -0.78
C LEU A 259 3.23 24.10 -2.00
N GLU A 260 1.92 24.33 -1.98
CA GLU A 260 1.08 24.11 -3.18
C GLU A 260 1.57 24.93 -4.37
N MET A 261 1.83 26.23 -4.17
CA MET A 261 2.35 27.10 -5.24
C MET A 261 3.72 26.62 -5.77
N VAL A 262 4.59 26.16 -4.88
CA VAL A 262 5.93 25.72 -5.29
C VAL A 262 5.90 24.34 -5.96
N ILE A 263 4.96 23.47 -5.59
CA ILE A 263 4.71 22.23 -6.33
C ILE A 263 4.28 22.52 -7.77
N GLU A 264 3.53 23.60 -7.98
CA GLU A 264 3.13 24.08 -9.29
C GLU A 264 4.31 24.64 -10.08
N THR A 265 5.07 25.53 -9.46
CA THR A 265 6.22 26.22 -10.07
C THR A 265 7.41 26.15 -9.11
N PRO A 266 8.26 25.10 -9.20
CA PRO A 266 9.34 24.87 -8.24
C PRO A 266 10.39 25.98 -8.20
N GLU A 267 10.53 26.73 -9.29
CA GLU A 267 11.41 27.89 -9.41
C GLU A 267 10.99 29.04 -8.47
N CYS A 268 9.78 28.99 -7.91
CA CYS A 268 9.32 29.92 -6.89
C CYS A 268 9.91 29.63 -5.50
N ASN A 269 10.58 28.49 -5.27
CA ASN A 269 11.22 28.15 -3.99
C ASN A 269 12.50 28.95 -3.71
N GLN A 270 12.44 30.27 -3.86
CA GLN A 270 13.53 31.18 -3.55
C GLN A 270 13.09 32.04 -2.39
N ARG A 271 13.95 32.18 -1.38
CA ARG A 271 13.63 32.90 -0.15
C ARG A 271 13.04 34.28 -0.43
N ASP A 272 13.69 35.08 -1.27
CA ASP A 272 13.22 36.44 -1.59
C ASP A 272 11.84 36.47 -2.26
N ARG A 273 11.55 35.49 -3.14
CA ARG A 273 10.25 35.37 -3.79
C ARG A 273 9.15 34.98 -2.81
N LEU A 274 9.41 33.98 -1.97
CA LEU A 274 8.44 33.53 -0.97
C LEU A 274 8.18 34.61 0.10
N VAL A 275 9.23 35.34 0.50
CA VAL A 275 9.09 36.51 1.38
C VAL A 275 8.25 37.61 0.74
N LYS A 276 8.44 37.88 -0.56
CA LYS A 276 7.61 38.85 -1.28
C LYS A 276 6.14 38.42 -1.31
N ILE A 277 5.86 37.16 -1.66
CA ILE A 277 4.50 36.59 -1.65
C ILE A 277 3.86 36.74 -0.27
N LEU A 278 4.60 36.47 0.81
CA LEU A 278 4.12 36.65 2.18
C LEU A 278 3.77 38.12 2.47
N LYS A 279 4.59 39.08 2.05
CA LYS A 279 4.28 40.51 2.22
C LYS A 279 3.03 40.92 1.44
N ASP A 280 2.90 40.47 0.19
CA ASP A 280 1.75 40.78 -0.65
C ASP A 280 0.43 40.25 -0.04
N MET A 281 0.47 39.14 0.73
CA MET A 281 -0.70 38.63 1.47
C MET A 281 -1.19 39.56 2.60
N THR A 282 -0.35 40.50 3.07
CA THR A 282 -0.73 41.48 4.10
C THR A 282 -1.37 42.74 3.53
N GLY A 283 -1.40 42.91 2.20
CA GLY A 283 -1.86 44.13 1.55
C GLY A 283 -0.91 45.32 1.71
N GLN A 284 0.39 45.06 1.95
CA GLN A 284 1.48 46.05 1.96
C GLN A 284 2.36 45.94 0.72
#